data_AF-A0A4U9HEB9-F1
#
_entry.id   AF-A0A4U9HEB9-F1
#
_cell.length_a   1.000
_cell.length_b   1.000
_cell.length_c   1.000
_cell.angle_alpha   90.00
_cell.angle_beta   90.00
_cell.angle_gamma   90.00
#
_symmetry.space_group_name_H-M   'P 1'
#
loop_
_entity.id
_entity.type
_entity.pdbx_description
1 polymer ?
#
loop_
_entity_poly.entity_id
_entity_poly.type
_entity_poly.pdbx_seq_one_letter_code
_entity_poly.pdbx_strand_id
1 'polypeptide(L)'
;MEDLGKEIMSIRSLCVRGKRVLLLSACVSIAYISWLFLRPVEIVAVHQRNNFSAVLVKNFPLTDQGKISWWMKNKDMLKMRYGIPKPASYGSFTITFWLFGDGYKEEGKYDRLCFDDMDTKFNCIEKDAVFSVNNDSRNRIHFTIYDGDGYLQQ
;
A
#
# COMPACT_ATOMS: atom_id res chain seq x y z
N MET A 1 29.38 26.33 49.32
CA MET A 1 30.05 25.98 48.04
C MET A 1 29.74 24.53 47.63
N GLU A 2 29.67 23.58 48.56
CA GLU A 2 29.29 22.18 48.24
C GLU A 2 27.83 21.99 47.78
N ASP A 3 26.91 22.79 48.32
CA ASP A 3 25.46 22.65 48.04
C ASP A 3 25.10 23.03 46.59
N LEU A 4 25.65 24.14 46.10
CA LEU A 4 25.52 24.61 44.72
C LEU A 4 26.08 23.58 43.71
N GLY A 5 27.11 22.82 44.10
CA GLY A 5 27.72 21.78 43.27
C GLY A 5 26.82 20.56 43.05
N LYS A 6 26.04 20.17 44.07
CA LYS A 6 25.09 19.03 43.98
C LYS A 6 23.89 19.37 43.10
N GLU A 7 23.37 20.59 43.21
CA GLU A 7 22.23 21.05 42.41
C GLU A 7 22.57 21.13 40.92
N ILE A 8 23.74 21.70 40.57
CA ILE A 8 24.23 21.74 39.18
C ILE A 8 24.44 20.33 38.62
N MET A 9 24.95 19.39 39.41
CA MET A 9 25.15 18.01 38.99
C MET A 9 23.82 17.28 38.76
N SER A 10 22.81 17.53 39.61
CA SER A 10 21.45 17.01 39.46
C SER A 10 20.76 17.53 38.20
N ILE A 11 20.84 18.84 37.93
CA ILE A 11 20.29 19.47 36.72
C ILE A 11 20.95 18.92 35.45
N ARG A 12 22.28 18.75 35.46
CA ARG A 12 23.01 18.11 34.35
C ARG A 12 22.56 16.67 34.12
N SER A 13 22.38 15.89 35.18
CA SER A 13 21.89 14.51 35.11
C SER A 13 20.47 14.41 34.51
N LEU A 14 19.55 15.28 34.96
CA LEU A 14 18.19 15.37 34.44
C LEU A 14 18.16 15.79 32.96
N CYS A 15 18.99 16.76 32.56
CA CYS A 15 19.13 17.19 31.16
C CYS A 15 19.72 16.08 30.27
N VAL A 16 20.73 15.35 30.75
CA VAL A 16 21.31 14.19 30.04
C VAL A 16 20.29 13.06 29.89
N ARG A 17 19.48 12.80 30.92
CA ARG A 17 18.42 11.78 30.89
C ARG A 17 17.31 12.15 29.90
N GLY A 18 16.89 13.42 29.87
CA GLY A 18 15.93 13.93 28.88
C GLY A 18 16.45 13.82 27.43
N LYS A 19 17.71 14.20 27.19
CA LYS A 19 18.35 14.04 25.87
C LYS A 19 18.44 12.58 25.41
N ARG A 20 18.76 11.65 26.32
CA ARG A 20 18.79 10.22 26.02
C ARG A 20 17.42 9.67 25.66
N VAL A 21 16.36 10.06 26.38
CA VAL A 21 14.99 9.65 26.07
C VAL A 21 14.55 10.17 24.70
N LEU A 22 14.84 11.43 24.38
CA LEU A 22 14.55 12.02 23.07
C LEU A 22 15.28 11.28 21.94
N LEU A 23 16.58 11.01 22.10
CA LEU A 23 17.36 10.27 21.10
C LEU A 23 16.82 8.85 20.87
N LEU A 24 16.51 8.13 21.94
CA LEU A 24 15.92 6.78 21.84
C LEU A 24 14.57 6.82 21.12
N SER A 25 13.71 7.79 21.44
CA SER A 25 12.42 7.96 20.76
C SER A 25 12.59 8.23 19.26
N ALA A 26 13.56 9.07 18.88
CA ALA A 26 13.85 9.36 17.48
C ALA A 26 14.38 8.12 16.75
N CYS A 27 15.27 7.34 17.36
CA CYS A 27 15.78 6.09 16.78
C CYS A 27 14.67 5.07 16.56
N VAL A 28 13.75 4.90 17.52
CA VAL A 28 12.60 3.99 17.39
C VAL A 28 11.69 4.44 16.25
N SER A 29 11.38 5.73 16.17
CA SER A 29 10.56 6.29 15.08
C SER A 29 11.21 6.10 13.71
N ILE A 30 12.52 6.36 13.59
CA ILE A 30 13.26 6.15 12.34
C ILE A 30 13.24 4.69 11.95
N ALA A 31 13.53 3.77 12.88
CA ALA A 31 13.50 2.34 12.61
C ALA A 31 12.10 1.88 12.13
N TYR A 32 11.04 2.38 12.77
CA TYR A 32 9.66 2.07 12.37
C TYR A 32 9.32 2.62 10.98
N ILE A 33 9.68 3.87 10.69
CA ILE A 33 9.47 4.48 9.37
C ILE A 33 10.26 3.71 8.31
N SER A 34 11.53 3.40 8.55
CA SER A 34 12.34 2.59 7.64
C SER A 34 11.71 1.23 7.38
N TRP A 35 11.20 0.57 8.42
CA TRP A 35 10.48 -0.71 8.26
C TRP A 35 9.23 -0.58 7.39
N LEU A 36 8.44 0.49 7.54
CA LEU A 36 7.26 0.76 6.70
C LEU A 36 7.58 0.93 5.21
N PHE A 37 8.76 1.47 4.88
CA PHE A 37 9.20 1.65 3.49
C PHE A 37 9.89 0.40 2.90
N LEU A 38 10.46 -0.47 3.74
CA LEU A 38 11.22 -1.64 3.29
C LEU A 38 10.39 -2.93 3.22
N ARG A 39 9.21 -2.96 3.83
CA ARG A 39 8.33 -4.14 3.80
C ARG A 39 7.95 -4.52 2.36
N PRO A 40 8.04 -5.80 2.00
CA PRO A 40 7.65 -6.25 0.66
C PRO A 40 6.14 -6.21 0.49
N VAL A 41 5.71 -5.91 -0.74
CA VAL A 41 4.30 -6.01 -1.12
C VAL A 41 3.90 -7.48 -1.18
N GLU A 42 2.82 -7.82 -0.49
CA GLU A 42 2.22 -9.14 -0.53
C GLU A 42 1.02 -9.10 -1.48
N ILE A 43 0.98 -10.03 -2.45
CA ILE A 43 -0.19 -10.23 -3.31
C ILE A 43 -0.97 -11.39 -2.72
N VAL A 44 -2.16 -11.10 -2.23
CA VAL A 44 -3.04 -12.07 -1.58
C VAL A 44 -3.81 -12.88 -2.61
N ALA A 45 -4.40 -12.19 -3.59
CA ALA A 45 -5.20 -12.81 -4.64
C ALA A 45 -5.23 -11.93 -5.90
N VAL A 46 -5.54 -12.54 -7.04
CA VAL A 46 -5.82 -11.84 -8.30
C VAL A 46 -7.12 -12.36 -8.86
N HIS A 47 -8.12 -11.50 -8.91
CA HIS A 47 -9.42 -11.79 -9.53
C HIS A 47 -9.48 -11.13 -10.90
N GLN A 48 -9.99 -11.85 -11.90
CA GLN A 48 -10.06 -11.37 -13.28
C GLN A 48 -11.49 -11.41 -13.79
N ARG A 49 -11.93 -10.31 -14.40
CA ARG A 49 -13.22 -10.22 -15.12
C ARG A 49 -13.01 -9.50 -16.44
N ASN A 50 -13.18 -10.22 -17.55
CA ASN A 50 -12.88 -9.72 -18.89
C ASN A 50 -11.44 -9.18 -18.99
N ASN A 51 -11.29 -7.88 -19.25
CA ASN A 51 -10.02 -7.17 -19.33
C ASN A 51 -9.67 -6.40 -18.05
N PHE A 52 -10.42 -6.61 -16.97
CA PHE A 52 -10.16 -6.06 -15.65
C PHE A 52 -9.49 -7.10 -14.76
N SER A 53 -8.51 -6.67 -13.97
CA SER A 53 -7.84 -7.48 -12.96
C SER A 53 -7.83 -6.73 -11.64
N ALA A 54 -8.43 -7.31 -10.60
CA ALA A 54 -8.35 -6.83 -9.24
C ALA A 54 -7.23 -7.58 -8.50
N VAL A 55 -6.20 -6.87 -8.05
CA VAL A 55 -5.07 -7.42 -7.33
C VAL A 55 -5.18 -7.04 -5.87
N LEU A 56 -5.39 -8.03 -5.01
CA LEU A 56 -5.52 -7.82 -3.57
C LEU A 56 -4.13 -7.80 -2.95
N VAL A 57 -3.80 -6.70 -2.28
CA VAL A 57 -2.44 -6.46 -1.77
C VAL A 57 -2.41 -6.08 -0.31
N LYS A 58 -1.31 -6.44 0.37
CA LYS A 58 -0.93 -5.86 1.66
C LYS A 58 0.41 -5.16 1.53
N ASN A 59 0.67 -4.22 2.44
CA ASN A 59 1.94 -3.48 2.50
C ASN A 59 2.28 -2.76 1.19
N PHE A 60 1.27 -2.29 0.46
CA PHE A 60 1.49 -1.57 -0.81
C PHE A 60 2.29 -0.27 -0.55
N PRO A 61 3.11 0.21 -1.53
CA PRO A 61 3.91 1.39 -1.32
C PRO A 61 3.05 2.60 -0.96
N LEU A 62 3.50 3.35 0.06
CA LEU A 62 2.75 4.48 0.60
C LEU A 62 2.80 5.71 -0.30
N THR A 63 3.89 5.90 -1.04
CA THR A 63 4.09 7.06 -1.92
C THR A 63 3.78 6.72 -3.37
N ASP A 64 3.29 7.70 -4.12
CA ASP A 64 2.94 7.54 -5.54
C ASP A 64 4.10 7.06 -6.40
N GLN A 65 5.28 7.65 -6.17
CA GLN A 65 6.51 7.21 -6.82
C GLN A 65 6.87 5.77 -6.43
N GLY A 66 6.59 5.36 -5.20
CA GLY A 66 6.73 3.97 -4.75
C GLY A 66 5.79 3.02 -5.48
N LYS A 67 4.51 3.41 -5.65
CA LYS A 67 3.48 2.63 -6.36
C LYS A 67 3.89 2.39 -7.83
N ILE A 68 4.29 3.47 -8.52
CA ILE A 68 4.76 3.41 -9.92
C ILE A 68 6.05 2.59 -10.03
N SER A 69 7.04 2.85 -9.17
CA SER A 69 8.32 2.11 -9.19
C SER A 69 8.12 0.63 -8.94
N TRP A 70 7.22 0.28 -8.01
CA TRP A 70 6.87 -1.12 -7.75
C TRP A 70 6.24 -1.78 -8.97
N TRP A 71 5.28 -1.12 -9.63
CA TRP A 71 4.71 -1.64 -10.88
C TRP A 71 5.79 -1.86 -11.94
N MET A 72 6.64 -0.87 -12.19
CA MET A 72 7.68 -0.96 -13.22
C MET A 72 8.64 -2.14 -12.97
N LYS A 73 8.95 -2.41 -11.70
CA LYS A 73 9.81 -3.54 -11.29
C LYS A 73 9.11 -4.90 -11.37
N ASN A 74 7.79 -4.96 -11.17
CA ASN A 74 7.07 -6.22 -10.96
C ASN A 74 6.11 -6.61 -12.09
N LYS A 75 5.86 -5.75 -13.08
CA LYS A 75 4.92 -6.01 -14.19
C LYS A 75 5.18 -7.34 -14.93
N ASP A 76 6.45 -7.70 -15.10
CA ASP A 76 6.81 -8.95 -15.79
C ASP A 76 6.56 -10.17 -14.89
N MET A 77 6.79 -10.04 -13.57
CA MET A 77 6.40 -11.06 -12.58
C MET A 77 4.87 -11.25 -12.55
N LEU A 78 4.11 -10.16 -12.57
CA LEU A 78 2.65 -10.21 -12.60
C LEU A 78 2.13 -10.94 -13.84
N LYS A 79 2.76 -10.68 -15.00
CA LYS A 79 2.45 -11.37 -16.24
C LYS A 79 2.77 -12.87 -16.17
N MET A 80 3.96 -13.23 -15.70
CA MET A 80 4.38 -14.65 -15.65
C MET A 80 3.59 -15.47 -14.63
N ARG A 81 3.33 -14.91 -13.44
CA ARG A 81 2.74 -15.64 -12.32
C ARG A 81 1.22 -15.63 -12.31
N TYR A 82 0.60 -14.52 -12.72
CA TYR A 82 -0.85 -14.32 -12.63
C TYR A 82 -1.51 -14.10 -14.00
N GLY A 83 -0.74 -14.01 -15.08
CA GLY A 83 -1.29 -13.81 -16.43
C GLY A 83 -1.90 -12.42 -16.65
N ILE A 84 -1.49 -11.40 -15.87
CA ILE A 84 -2.00 -10.03 -16.00
C ILE A 84 -0.93 -9.05 -16.55
N PRO A 85 -1.32 -8.04 -17.35
CA PRO A 85 -2.68 -7.75 -17.79
C PRO A 85 -3.23 -8.82 -18.74
N LYS A 86 -4.56 -8.91 -18.80
CA LYS A 86 -5.30 -9.72 -19.77
C LYS A 86 -6.08 -8.79 -20.70
N PRO A 87 -5.46 -8.27 -21.77
CA PRO A 87 -6.13 -7.32 -22.65
C PRO A 87 -7.35 -7.93 -23.33
N ALA A 88 -8.35 -7.09 -23.59
CA ALA A 88 -9.44 -7.45 -24.49
C ALA A 88 -8.93 -7.68 -25.92
N SER A 89 -9.78 -8.19 -26.82
CA SER A 89 -9.45 -8.38 -28.24
C SER A 89 -8.99 -7.09 -28.93
N TYR A 90 -9.51 -5.94 -28.49
CA TYR A 90 -9.14 -4.60 -28.97
C TYR A 90 -7.97 -3.97 -28.17
N GLY A 91 -7.28 -4.77 -27.34
CA GLY A 91 -6.02 -4.42 -26.70
C GLY A 91 -6.10 -3.66 -25.38
N SER A 92 -7.27 -3.26 -24.90
CA SER A 92 -7.36 -2.52 -23.64
C SER A 92 -7.33 -3.44 -22.41
N PHE A 93 -6.74 -2.98 -21.31
CA PHE A 93 -6.75 -3.63 -20.02
C PHE A 93 -6.81 -2.61 -18.88
N THR A 94 -7.28 -3.07 -17.72
CA THR A 94 -7.22 -2.33 -16.46
C THR A 94 -6.79 -3.27 -15.34
N ILE A 95 -5.77 -2.90 -14.59
CA ILE A 95 -5.37 -3.56 -13.35
C ILE A 95 -5.61 -2.57 -12.21
N THR A 96 -6.35 -2.96 -11.18
CA THR A 96 -6.55 -2.17 -9.96
C THR A 96 -6.04 -2.94 -8.76
N PHE A 97 -5.23 -2.27 -7.94
CA PHE A 97 -4.69 -2.78 -6.70
C PHE A 97 -5.57 -2.31 -5.54
N TRP A 98 -6.05 -3.27 -4.75
CA TRP A 98 -6.96 -3.05 -3.63
C TRP A 98 -6.28 -3.48 -2.33
N LEU A 99 -6.32 -2.65 -1.30
CA LEU A 99 -5.82 -3.04 0.01
C LEU A 99 -6.70 -4.14 0.60
N PHE A 100 -6.08 -5.29 0.86
CA PHE A 100 -6.73 -6.42 1.51
C PHE A 100 -6.69 -6.23 3.03
N GLY A 101 -7.58 -5.37 3.53
CA GLY A 101 -7.73 -5.04 4.95
C GLY A 101 -8.21 -6.22 5.79
N ASP A 102 -9.46 -6.19 6.24
CA ASP A 102 -10.06 -7.22 7.12
C ASP A 102 -10.32 -8.57 6.44
N GLY A 103 -9.94 -8.71 5.17
CA GLY A 103 -10.17 -9.90 4.37
C GLY A 103 -11.54 -9.94 3.70
N TYR A 104 -11.91 -11.14 3.22
CA TYR A 104 -13.17 -11.34 2.54
C TYR A 104 -14.37 -11.26 3.51
N LYS A 105 -15.45 -10.68 3.02
CA LYS A 105 -16.72 -10.46 3.71
C LYS A 105 -17.87 -10.89 2.81
N GLU A 106 -19.05 -11.08 3.39
CA GLU A 106 -20.27 -11.24 2.60
C GLU A 106 -20.63 -9.95 1.86
N GLU A 107 -21.42 -9.98 0.79
CA GLU A 107 -21.85 -8.78 0.05
C GLU A 107 -22.47 -7.71 0.99
N GLY A 108 -23.20 -8.16 2.01
CA GLY A 108 -23.73 -7.29 3.06
C GLY A 108 -24.74 -6.26 2.52
N LYS A 109 -24.85 -5.11 3.21
CA LYS A 109 -25.75 -3.99 2.83
C LYS A 109 -25.04 -2.79 2.20
N TYR A 110 -23.71 -2.77 2.25
CA TYR A 110 -22.88 -1.67 1.76
C TYR A 110 -22.27 -2.05 0.42
N ASP A 111 -21.89 -1.06 -0.39
CA ASP A 111 -21.32 -1.28 -1.72
C ASP A 111 -19.89 -1.86 -1.62
N ARG A 112 -19.79 -3.19 -1.63
CA ARG A 112 -18.54 -3.95 -1.58
C ARG A 112 -18.06 -4.34 -2.98
N LEU A 113 -16.77 -4.60 -3.12
CA LEU A 113 -16.24 -5.20 -4.35
C LEU A 113 -16.32 -6.72 -4.23
N CYS A 114 -17.21 -7.34 -5.01
CA CYS A 114 -17.41 -8.78 -5.03
C CYS A 114 -16.80 -9.45 -6.25
N PHE A 115 -16.37 -10.70 -6.07
CA PHE A 115 -15.67 -11.49 -7.08
C PHE A 115 -16.51 -12.70 -7.49
N ASP A 116 -16.90 -12.74 -8.77
CA ASP A 116 -17.80 -13.76 -9.33
C ASP A 116 -17.11 -15.13 -9.52
N ASP A 117 -15.77 -15.17 -9.50
CA ASP A 117 -14.97 -16.39 -9.63
C ASP A 117 -14.88 -17.21 -8.32
N MET A 118 -15.46 -16.72 -7.23
CA MET A 118 -15.49 -17.38 -5.93
C MET A 118 -16.87 -17.96 -5.62
N ASP A 119 -16.96 -19.29 -5.48
CA ASP A 119 -18.19 -19.99 -5.07
C ASP A 119 -18.36 -20.01 -3.54
N THR A 120 -18.45 -18.82 -2.95
CA THR A 120 -18.69 -18.64 -1.50
C THR A 120 -19.43 -17.34 -1.25
N LYS A 121 -20.18 -17.28 -0.14
CA LYS A 121 -20.81 -16.04 0.32
C LYS A 121 -19.79 -15.00 0.75
N PHE A 122 -18.59 -15.41 1.17
CA PHE A 122 -17.49 -14.50 1.53
C PHE A 122 -16.60 -14.21 0.32
N ASN A 123 -17.16 -13.57 -0.70
CA ASN A 123 -16.47 -13.26 -1.95
C ASN A 123 -16.26 -11.76 -2.19
N CYS A 124 -16.48 -10.92 -1.18
CA CYS A 124 -16.40 -9.47 -1.31
C CYS A 124 -15.32 -8.86 -0.40
N ILE A 125 -14.84 -7.68 -0.75
CA ILE A 125 -13.95 -6.86 0.09
C ILE A 125 -14.46 -5.43 0.20
N GLU A 126 -13.95 -4.69 1.18
CA GLU A 126 -14.14 -3.24 1.25
C GLU A 126 -13.43 -2.56 0.07
N LYS A 127 -14.03 -1.48 -0.46
CA LYS A 127 -13.53 -0.77 -1.65
C LYS A 127 -12.40 0.20 -1.30
N ASP A 128 -11.22 -0.34 -1.05
CA ASP A 128 -10.01 0.43 -0.77
C ASP A 128 -8.99 0.31 -1.91
N ALA A 129 -9.29 0.95 -3.05
CA ALA A 129 -8.37 1.01 -4.20
C ALA A 129 -7.23 1.97 -3.90
N VAL A 130 -6.00 1.60 -4.24
CA VAL A 130 -4.80 2.42 -3.98
C VAL A 130 -3.99 2.76 -5.22
N PHE A 131 -4.12 1.97 -6.28
CA PHE A 131 -3.41 2.21 -7.54
C PHE A 131 -4.09 1.48 -8.70
N SER A 132 -4.10 2.08 -9.89
CA SER A 132 -4.52 1.42 -11.12
C SER A 132 -3.53 1.66 -12.26
N VAL A 133 -3.42 0.66 -13.12
CA VAL A 133 -2.68 0.71 -14.38
C VAL A 133 -3.60 0.30 -15.51
N ASN A 134 -3.77 1.16 -16.49
CA ASN A 134 -4.56 0.87 -17.68
C ASN A 134 -3.83 1.37 -18.93
N ASN A 135 -4.36 1.02 -20.10
CA ASN A 135 -3.90 1.61 -21.36
C ASN A 135 -5.04 2.31 -22.10
N ASP A 136 -4.68 3.26 -22.95
CA ASP A 136 -5.60 3.87 -23.89
C ASP A 136 -5.65 3.15 -25.24
N SER A 137 -6.46 3.66 -26.17
CA SER A 137 -6.60 3.13 -27.53
C SER A 137 -5.31 3.17 -28.36
N ARG A 138 -4.29 3.93 -27.94
CA ARG A 138 -2.94 3.97 -28.56
C ARG A 138 -1.93 3.11 -27.80
N ASN A 139 -2.41 2.27 -26.88
CA ASN A 139 -1.61 1.42 -26.01
C ASN A 139 -0.63 2.18 -25.10
N ARG A 140 -0.90 3.47 -24.83
CA ARG A 140 -0.11 4.24 -23.85
C ARG A 140 -0.56 3.86 -22.46
N ILE A 141 0.40 3.63 -21.56
CA ILE A 141 0.14 3.23 -20.18
C ILE A 141 -0.20 4.47 -19.35
N HIS A 142 -1.28 4.38 -18.59
CA HIS A 142 -1.77 5.41 -17.67
C HIS A 142 -1.75 4.88 -16.25
N PHE A 143 -1.42 5.76 -15.31
CA PHE A 143 -1.43 5.47 -13.89
C PHE A 143 -2.52 6.28 -13.20
N THR A 144 -3.32 5.64 -12.38
CA THR A 144 -4.27 6.33 -11.49
C THR A 144 -3.88 6.04 -10.07
N ILE A 145 -3.67 7.10 -9.31
CA ILE A 145 -3.42 7.06 -7.88
C ILE A 145 -4.72 7.40 -7.19
N TYR A 146 -5.08 6.59 -6.19
CA TYR A 146 -6.22 6.87 -5.34
C TYR A 146 -5.68 7.40 -4.03
N ASP A 147 -6.00 8.66 -3.75
CA ASP A 147 -5.94 9.25 -2.42
C ASP A 147 -7.37 9.30 -1.91
N GLY A 148 -7.58 9.10 -0.60
CA GLY A 148 -8.91 8.89 0.01
C GLY A 148 -9.99 9.95 -0.26
N ASP A 149 -9.66 11.04 -0.97
CA ASP A 149 -10.59 12.01 -1.54
C ASP A 149 -10.12 12.48 -2.94
N GLY A 150 -10.43 11.71 -4.00
CA GLY A 150 -10.41 12.22 -5.39
C GLY A 150 -9.39 11.58 -6.35
N TYR A 151 -9.79 11.50 -7.62
CA TYR A 151 -9.02 10.87 -8.70
C TYR A 151 -7.96 11.82 -9.25
N LEU A 152 -6.67 11.53 -9.04
CA LEU A 152 -5.58 12.16 -9.77
C LEU A 152 -5.16 11.25 -10.93
N GLN A 153 -5.46 11.69 -12.16
CA GLN A 153 -4.91 11.09 -13.38
C GLN A 153 -3.54 11.74 -13.64
N GLN A 154 -2.48 10.93 -13.74
CA GLN A 154 -1.13 11.38 -14.07
C GLN A 154 -0.60 10.64 -15.30
#